data_AF-A0A7L4RD21-F1
#
_entry.id   AF-A0A7L4RD21-F1
#
_cell.length_a   1.000
_cell.length_b   1.000
_cell.length_c   1.000
_cell.angle_alpha   90.00
_cell.angle_beta   90.00
_cell.angle_gamma   90.00
#
_symmetry.space_group_name_H-M   'P 1'
#
loop_
_entity.id
_entity.type
_entity.pdbx_description
1 polymer ?
#
loop_
_entity_poly.entity_id
_entity_poly.type
_entity_poly.pdbx_seq_one_letter_code
_entity_poly.pdbx_strand_id
1 'polypeptide(L)' 'MKEFIRKVKPDILIPVHTLDAEGFRDFHKDVRIPEKGKGMKI' A
#
# COMPACT_ATOMS: atom_id res chain seq x y z
N MET A 1 11.60 1.07 -5.27
CA MET A 1 10.27 0.72 -4.71
C MET A 1 9.15 0.74 -5.75
N LYS A 2 8.89 1.86 -6.44
CA LYS A 2 7.84 1.97 -7.48
C LYS A 2 7.94 0.91 -8.60
N GLU A 3 9.15 0.65 -9.10
CA GLU A 3 9.37 -0.39 -10.12
C GLU A 3 9.11 -1.81 -9.62
N PHE A 4 9.41 -2.09 -8.35
CA PHE A 4 9.14 -3.38 -7.74
C PHE A 4 7.63 -3.64 -7.64
N ILE A 5 6.87 -2.66 -7.13
CA ILE A 5 5.41 -2.74 -7.02
C ILE A 5 4.77 -2.92 -8.40
N ARG A 6 5.28 -2.23 -9.43
CA ARG A 6 4.82 -2.40 -10.82
C ARG A 6 5.13 -3.76 -11.43
N LYS A 7 6.22 -4.41 -11.01
CA LYS A 7 6.60 -5.76 -11.47
C LYS A 7 5.77 -6.83 -10.76
N VAL A 8 5.63 -6.71 -9.43
CA VAL A 8 4.86 -7.65 -8.61
C VAL A 8 3.36 -7.57 -8.91
N LYS A 9 2.85 -6.36 -9.24
CA LYS A 9 1.43 -6.08 -9.46
C LYS A 9 0.54 -6.73 -8.38
N PRO A 10 0.73 -6.36 -7.10
CA PRO A 10 -0.10 -6.93 -6.04
C PRO A 10 -1.57 -6.57 -6.26
N ASP A 11 -2.51 -7.40 -5.85
CA ASP A 11 -3.94 -7.02 -5.86
C ASP A 11 -4.24 -5.97 -4.79
N ILE A 12 -3.52 -6.01 -3.66
CA ILE A 12 -3.65 -5.09 -2.52
C ILE A 12 -2.27 -4.65 -2.07
N LEU A 13 -2.05 -3.33 -1.94
CA LEU A 13 -0.82 -2.75 -1.41
C LEU A 13 -1.04 -2.18 0.00
N ILE A 14 -0.25 -2.65 0.96
CA ILE A 14 -0.34 -2.22 2.37
C ILE A 14 1.00 -1.60 2.80
N PRO A 15 1.13 -0.27 2.78
CA PRO A 15 2.33 0.40 3.25
C PRO A 15 2.38 0.46 4.79
N VAL A 16 3.46 -0.05 5.41
CA VAL A 16 3.60 -0.16 6.88
C VAL A 16 4.77 0.63 7.51
N HIS A 17 5.62 1.27 6.70
CA HIS A 17 6.77 2.08 7.16
C HIS A 17 7.01 3.28 6.25
N THR A 18 6.01 4.15 6.11
CA THR A 18 6.10 5.38 5.31
C THR A 18 5.31 6.50 5.98
N LEU A 19 5.76 7.73 5.79
CA LEU A 19 5.02 8.93 6.20
C LEU A 19 4.01 9.37 5.12
N ASP A 20 4.25 8.97 3.86
CA ASP A 20 3.41 9.26 2.71
C ASP A 20 2.83 7.95 2.15
N ALA A 21 1.84 7.39 2.85
CA ALA A 21 1.15 6.19 2.42
C ALA A 21 0.11 6.47 1.34
N GLU A 22 -0.45 7.68 1.33
CA GLU A 22 -1.46 8.12 0.36
C GLU A 22 -0.86 8.32 -1.05
N GLY A 23 0.40 8.77 -1.16
CA GLY A 23 1.09 8.91 -2.46
C GLY A 23 1.25 7.60 -3.25
N PHE A 24 1.04 6.44 -2.63
CA PHE A 24 1.03 5.16 -3.34
C PHE A 24 -0.21 4.98 -4.24
N ARG A 25 -1.31 5.72 -3.98
CA ARG A 25 -2.52 5.69 -4.81
C ARG A 25 -2.29 6.17 -6.24
N ASP A 26 -1.28 7.03 -6.46
CA ASP A 26 -0.94 7.57 -7.78
C ASP A 26 -0.46 6.51 -8.77
N PHE A 27 -0.01 5.36 -8.27
CA PHE A 27 0.52 4.29 -9.11
C PHE A 27 0.03 2.88 -8.75
N HIS A 28 -0.86 2.77 -7.77
CA HIS A 28 -1.51 1.51 -7.40
C HIS A 28 -2.97 1.75 -6.98
N LYS A 29 -3.90 0.96 -7.51
CA LYS A 29 -5.34 1.23 -7.39
C LYS A 29 -5.92 0.87 -6.02
N ASP A 30 -5.48 -0.23 -5.41
CA ASP A 30 -5.98 -0.70 -4.11
C ASP A 30 -4.87 -0.57 -3.05
N VAL A 31 -4.74 0.64 -2.52
CA VAL A 31 -3.84 0.93 -1.39
C VAL A 31 -4.67 0.96 -0.12
N ARG A 32 -4.34 0.08 0.83
CA ARG A 32 -4.99 0.05 2.15
C ARG A 32 -4.01 0.49 3.22
N ILE A 33 -4.33 1.58 3.90
CA ILE A 33 -3.50 2.16 4.94
C ILE A 33 -3.99 1.65 6.30
N PRO A 34 -3.19 0.83 7.00
CA PRO A 34 -3.61 0.27 8.28
C PRO A 34 -3.51 1.32 9.39
N GLU A 35 -4.50 1.34 10.28
CA GLU A 35 -4.41 2.08 11.54
C GLU A 35 -3.64 1.26 12.57
N LYS A 36 -2.74 1.90 13.31
CA LYS A 36 -1.91 1.23 14.33
C LYS A 36 -2.81 0.56 15.37
N GLY A 37 -2.59 -0.74 15.57
CA GLY A 37 -3.29 -1.55 16.57
C GLY A 37 -4.69 -2.03 16.16
N LYS A 38 -5.17 -1.70 14.95
CA LYS A 38 -6.40 -2.27 14.40
C LYS A 38 -6.08 -3.38 13.42
N GLY A 39 -6.79 -4.51 13.56
CA GLY A 39 -6.77 -5.58 12.57
C GLY A 39 -7.48 -5.14 11.29
N MET A 40 -6.94 -5.52 10.13
CA MET A 40 -7.56 -5.28 8.84
C MET A 40 -8.04 -6.61 8.26
N LYS A 41 -9.32 -6.68 7.87
CA LYS A 41 -9.82 -7.79 7.05
C LYS A 41 -9.39 -7.53 5.61
N ILE A 42 -8.56 -8.43 5.08
CA ILE A 42 -8.04 -8.39 3.72
C ILE A 42 -8.82 -9.37 2.86
#